data_AF-C8W185-F1
#
_entry.id   AF-C8W185-F1
#
_cell.length_a   1.000
_cell.length_b   1.000
_cell.length_c   1.000
_cell.angle_alpha   90.00
_cell.angle_beta   90.00
_cell.angle_gamma   90.00
#
_symmetry.space_group_name_H-M   'P 1'
#
loop_
_entity.id
_entity.type
_entity.pdbx_description
1 polymer ?
#
loop_
_entity_poly.entity_id
_entity_poly.type
_entity_poly.pdbx_seq_one_letter_code
_entity_poly.pdbx_strand_id
1 'polypeptide(L)'
;MKDKFIEQSGQVLLMSVFAVVMLTTLLLAAISLAGTGKDAAYLQLKAIQAAYIADAGLEKMLARLKYDKRWNNPQSIAASYAGGSISGLSISTDTAAGCLILTAKGSLGSTQKTLTAKLNFKPAEIIETYNNYIIAYCDEDKNLTENIALSPPLINDEDKSVFKTLAESYGSGHCLTGDIIFDSSKLQNMRGLYFIEGNVSIGGSYRGVATIIATGDIYINTSLITASLTGNSLALLSYSNINLELSDSETVVNAVLWSEDSIKVSNDSRVIGAVLTGDILLNGNKLNYQFSGELVNQLPPGLPVYVDIIYWKELYPVF
;
A
#
# COMPACT_ATOMS: atom_id res chain seq x y z
N MET A 1 62.19 -42.57 63.95
CA MET A 1 62.00 -41.91 62.63
C MET A 1 60.80 -42.46 61.83
N LYS A 2 60.11 -43.53 62.26
CA LYS A 2 58.93 -44.08 61.55
C LYS A 2 57.59 -43.46 61.95
N ASP A 3 57.48 -42.85 63.13
CA ASP A 3 56.19 -42.31 63.61
C ASP A 3 55.77 -40.97 62.98
N LYS A 4 56.70 -40.28 62.31
CA LYS A 4 56.40 -38.99 61.65
C LYS A 4 55.67 -39.13 60.30
N PHE A 5 55.57 -40.35 59.75
CA PHE A 5 54.90 -40.61 58.47
C PHE A 5 53.40 -40.93 58.63
N ILE A 6 52.95 -41.29 59.83
CA ILE A 6 51.53 -41.62 60.08
C ILE A 6 50.68 -40.34 60.20
N GLU A 7 51.24 -39.24 60.69
CA GLU A 7 50.50 -37.96 60.78
C GLU A 7 50.26 -37.28 59.42
N GLN A 8 51.14 -37.49 58.42
CA GLN A 8 51.02 -36.81 57.11
C GLN A 8 50.05 -37.49 56.14
N SER A 9 49.73 -38.77 56.34
CA SER A 9 48.86 -39.53 55.43
C SER A 9 47.39 -39.11 55.51
N GLY A 10 46.92 -38.66 56.68
CA GLY A 10 45.58 -38.10 56.83
C GLY A 10 45.40 -36.76 56.10
N GLN A 11 46.44 -35.91 56.09
CA GLN A 11 46.39 -34.60 55.42
C GLN A 11 46.36 -34.73 53.89
N VAL A 12 47.08 -35.71 53.34
CA VAL A 12 47.07 -36.00 51.89
C VAL A 12 45.70 -36.47 51.41
N LEU A 13 45.02 -37.33 52.18
CA LEU A 13 43.66 -37.77 51.88
C LEU A 13 42.68 -36.57 51.86
N LEU A 14 42.82 -35.65 52.83
CA LEU A 14 41.93 -34.50 52.95
C LEU A 14 42.14 -33.52 51.79
N MET A 15 43.39 -33.28 51.39
CA MET A 15 43.74 -32.50 50.20
C MET A 15 43.17 -33.12 48.91
N SER A 16 43.27 -34.44 48.75
CA SER A 16 42.77 -35.10 47.53
C SER A 16 41.24 -35.05 47.44
N VAL A 17 40.54 -35.28 48.56
CA VAL A 17 39.08 -35.14 48.62
C VAL A 17 38.66 -33.70 48.31
N PHE A 18 39.36 -32.71 48.88
CA PHE A 18 39.05 -31.30 48.61
C PHE A 18 39.27 -30.93 47.14
N ALA A 19 40.36 -31.42 46.53
CA ALA A 19 40.64 -31.22 45.12
C ALA A 19 39.56 -31.86 44.23
N VAL A 20 39.11 -33.08 44.54
CA VAL A 20 38.03 -33.75 43.80
C VAL A 20 36.72 -32.97 43.92
N VAL A 21 36.34 -32.55 45.14
CA VAL A 21 35.13 -31.75 45.36
C VAL A 21 35.19 -30.46 44.55
N MET A 22 36.30 -29.72 44.62
CA MET A 22 36.48 -28.48 43.86
C MET A 22 36.42 -28.70 42.34
N LEU A 23 36.98 -29.81 41.84
CA LEU A 23 36.91 -30.15 40.42
C LEU A 23 35.48 -30.50 39.99
N THR A 24 34.75 -31.25 40.82
CA THR A 24 33.35 -31.60 40.52
C THR A 24 32.43 -30.39 40.53
N THR A 25 32.62 -29.44 41.46
CA THR A 25 31.84 -28.20 41.48
C THR A 25 32.13 -27.32 40.27
N LEU A 26 33.40 -27.21 39.84
CA LEU A 26 33.78 -26.52 38.61
C LEU A 26 33.15 -27.17 37.37
N LEU A 27 33.15 -28.49 37.27
CA LEU A 27 32.52 -29.22 36.15
C LEU A 27 31.00 -29.01 36.11
N LEU A 28 30.31 -29.06 37.25
CA LEU A 28 28.88 -28.79 37.33
C LEU A 28 28.55 -27.34 36.95
N ALA A 29 29.35 -26.37 37.40
CA ALA A 29 29.20 -24.97 37.01
C ALA A 29 29.38 -24.77 35.50
N ALA A 30 30.39 -25.41 34.89
CA ALA A 30 30.63 -25.34 33.45
C ALA A 30 29.48 -25.94 32.62
N ILE A 31 28.92 -27.09 33.04
CA ILE A 31 27.76 -27.70 32.39
C ILE A 31 26.52 -26.81 32.52
N SER A 32 26.28 -26.24 33.70
CA SER A 32 25.18 -25.30 33.92
C SER A 32 25.31 -24.07 33.01
N LEU A 33 26.50 -23.49 32.91
CA LEU A 33 26.77 -22.34 32.03
C LEU A 33 26.53 -22.70 30.56
N ALA A 34 27.02 -23.86 30.10
CA ALA A 34 26.80 -24.33 28.74
C ALA A 34 25.31 -24.57 28.42
N GLY A 35 24.56 -25.13 29.39
CA GLY A 35 23.10 -25.31 29.27
C GLY A 35 22.37 -23.97 29.11
N THR A 36 22.67 -23.00 29.97
CA THR A 36 22.07 -21.65 29.87
C THR A 36 22.41 -20.96 28.54
N GLY A 37 23.63 -21.15 28.02
CA GLY A 37 24.04 -20.60 26.73
C GLY A 37 23.24 -21.17 25.56
N LYS A 38 22.95 -22.48 25.57
CA LYS A 38 22.13 -23.12 24.54
C LYS A 38 20.69 -22.62 24.56
N ASP A 39 20.09 -22.52 25.73
CA ASP A 39 18.71 -22.04 25.87
C ASP A 39 18.58 -20.57 25.47
N ALA A 40 19.55 -19.73 25.87
CA ALA A 40 19.62 -18.33 25.46
C ALA A 40 19.75 -18.19 23.93
N ALA A 41 20.66 -18.96 23.30
CA ALA A 41 20.83 -18.97 21.85
C ALA A 41 19.55 -19.42 21.12
N TYR A 42 18.86 -20.44 21.65
CA TYR A 42 17.61 -20.92 21.09
C TYR A 42 16.46 -19.89 21.22
N LEU A 43 16.35 -19.22 22.37
CA LEU A 43 15.39 -18.13 22.56
C LEU A 43 15.69 -16.94 21.65
N GLN A 44 16.97 -16.59 21.46
CA GLN A 44 17.39 -15.55 20.54
C GLN A 44 17.00 -15.90 19.09
N LEU A 45 17.23 -17.14 18.67
CA LEU A 45 16.81 -17.63 17.35
C LEU A 45 15.29 -17.48 17.16
N LYS A 46 14.48 -17.91 18.15
CA LYS A 46 13.02 -17.75 18.11
C LYS A 46 12.58 -16.29 18.06
N ALA A 47 13.26 -15.42 18.81
CA ALA A 47 12.96 -13.99 18.83
C ALA A 47 13.22 -13.35 17.46
N ILE A 48 14.34 -13.69 16.82
CA ILE A 48 14.68 -13.25 15.46
C ILE A 48 13.61 -13.74 14.47
N GLN A 49 13.22 -15.01 14.54
CA GLN A 49 12.17 -15.57 13.68
C GLN A 49 10.81 -14.89 13.90
N ALA A 50 10.43 -14.63 15.16
CA ALA A 50 9.22 -13.89 15.46
C ALA A 50 9.26 -12.45 14.92
N ALA A 51 10.42 -11.79 14.91
CA ALA A 51 10.59 -10.47 14.32
C ALA A 51 10.40 -10.51 12.80
N TYR A 52 10.98 -11.49 12.09
CA TYR A 52 10.74 -11.66 10.65
C TYR A 52 9.28 -11.96 10.30
N ILE A 53 8.58 -12.71 11.15
CA ILE A 53 7.13 -12.94 10.98
C ILE A 53 6.36 -11.63 11.15
N ALA A 54 6.72 -10.79 12.13
CA ALA A 54 6.11 -9.48 12.32
C ALA A 54 6.36 -8.57 11.10
N ASP A 55 7.57 -8.62 10.55
CA ASP A 55 7.98 -7.84 9.38
C ASP A 55 7.19 -8.25 8.13
N ALA A 56 7.02 -9.55 7.89
CA ALA A 56 6.13 -10.07 6.86
C ALA A 56 4.67 -9.58 7.06
N GLY A 57 4.23 -9.39 8.30
CA GLY A 57 2.94 -8.76 8.61
C GLY A 57 2.87 -7.30 8.17
N LEU A 58 3.92 -6.51 8.44
CA LEU A 58 4.01 -5.12 7.99
C LEU A 58 4.02 -5.01 6.46
N GLU A 59 4.81 -5.86 5.78
CA GLU A 59 4.89 -5.90 4.31
C GLU A 59 3.53 -6.25 3.68
N LYS A 60 2.79 -7.20 4.26
CA LYS A 60 1.42 -7.50 3.81
C LYS A 60 0.46 -6.32 3.99
N MET A 61 0.54 -5.61 5.11
CA MET A 61 -0.28 -4.41 5.32
C MET A 61 0.10 -3.30 4.33
N LEU A 62 1.41 -3.08 4.13
CA LEU A 62 1.94 -2.11 3.19
C LEU A 62 1.49 -2.41 1.77
N ALA A 63 1.60 -3.66 1.33
CA ALA A 63 1.13 -4.12 0.03
C ALA A 63 -0.36 -3.80 -0.17
N ARG A 64 -1.21 -4.01 0.85
CA ARG A 64 -2.63 -3.66 0.75
C ARG A 64 -2.88 -2.15 0.70
N LEU A 65 -2.17 -1.39 1.54
CA LEU A 65 -2.30 0.07 1.61
C LEU A 65 -1.79 0.80 0.36
N LYS A 66 -0.87 0.19 -0.41
CA LYS A 66 -0.44 0.70 -1.72
C LYS A 66 -1.61 0.83 -2.69
N TYR A 67 -2.58 -0.09 -2.64
CA TYR A 67 -3.77 -0.01 -3.49
C TYR A 67 -4.93 0.72 -2.81
N ASP A 68 -4.99 0.69 -1.49
CA ASP A 68 -6.07 1.32 -0.75
C ASP A 68 -5.60 1.91 0.59
N LYS A 69 -5.29 3.21 0.58
CA LYS A 69 -4.92 3.96 1.78
C LYS A 69 -6.02 3.98 2.86
N ARG A 70 -7.28 3.75 2.49
CA ARG A 70 -8.43 3.80 3.40
C ARG A 70 -8.78 2.44 4.00
N TRP A 71 -8.06 1.39 3.61
CA TRP A 71 -8.22 0.07 4.19
C TRP A 71 -7.96 0.11 5.70
N ASN A 72 -8.94 -0.38 6.47
CA ASN A 72 -8.96 -0.26 7.93
C ASN A 72 -9.22 -1.60 8.63
N ASN A 73 -9.19 -2.72 7.90
CA ASN A 73 -9.39 -4.06 8.46
C ASN A 73 -8.11 -4.92 8.40
N PRO A 74 -7.06 -4.56 9.15
CA PRO A 74 -5.78 -5.24 9.09
C PRO A 74 -5.83 -6.68 9.60
N GLN A 75 -6.84 -7.07 10.37
CA GLN A 75 -6.97 -8.45 10.87
C GLN A 75 -7.26 -9.47 9.75
N SER A 76 -7.80 -9.02 8.62
CA SER A 76 -8.10 -9.88 7.47
C SER A 76 -6.87 -10.57 6.85
N ILE A 77 -5.66 -10.09 7.13
CA ILE A 77 -4.40 -10.67 6.61
C ILE A 77 -3.64 -11.48 7.65
N ALA A 78 -4.22 -11.70 8.85
CA ALA A 78 -3.64 -12.59 9.86
C ALA A 78 -3.54 -14.01 9.30
N ALA A 79 -2.36 -14.61 9.40
CA ALA A 79 -2.09 -15.92 8.80
C ALA A 79 -0.91 -16.62 9.47
N SER A 80 -0.84 -17.94 9.33
CA SER A 80 0.38 -18.70 9.62
C SER A 80 1.47 -18.35 8.61
N TYR A 81 2.71 -18.18 9.10
CA TYR A 81 3.86 -17.85 8.26
C TYR A 81 5.13 -18.42 8.87
N ALA A 82 5.93 -19.14 8.07
CA ALA A 82 7.22 -19.73 8.46
C ALA A 82 7.18 -20.53 9.80
N GLY A 83 6.10 -21.28 10.05
CA GLY A 83 5.93 -22.08 11.27
C GLY A 83 5.45 -21.29 12.50
N GLY A 84 5.23 -19.97 12.38
CA GLY A 84 4.60 -19.13 13.38
C GLY A 84 3.31 -18.47 12.86
N SER A 85 2.92 -17.35 13.45
CA SER A 85 1.71 -16.61 13.07
C SER A 85 1.87 -15.10 13.12
N ILE A 86 1.24 -14.43 12.15
CA ILE A 86 1.06 -12.98 12.09
C ILE A 86 -0.23 -12.64 12.83
N SER A 87 -0.15 -11.73 13.80
CA SER A 87 -1.26 -11.33 14.68
C SER A 87 -1.10 -9.87 15.12
N GLY A 88 -2.01 -9.38 15.97
CA GLY A 88 -1.87 -8.06 16.61
C GLY A 88 -1.75 -6.89 15.63
N LEU A 89 -2.38 -7.02 14.46
CA LEU A 89 -2.28 -6.05 13.39
C LEU A 89 -3.16 -4.82 13.67
N SER A 90 -2.58 -3.63 13.60
CA SER A 90 -3.34 -2.39 13.76
C SER A 90 -2.83 -1.28 12.86
N ILE A 91 -3.76 -0.43 12.43
CA ILE A 91 -3.50 0.80 11.69
C ILE A 91 -4.03 1.94 12.54
N SER A 92 -3.19 2.91 12.84
CA SER A 92 -3.60 4.17 13.47
C SER A 92 -3.07 5.36 12.67
N THR A 93 -3.65 6.54 12.88
CA THR A 93 -3.23 7.77 12.21
C THR A 93 -2.56 8.68 13.22
N ASP A 94 -1.35 9.12 12.92
CA ASP A 94 -0.70 10.22 13.62
C ASP A 94 -1.26 11.53 13.08
N THR A 95 -2.25 12.10 13.78
CA THR A 95 -2.95 13.32 13.36
C THR A 95 -2.03 14.54 13.26
N ALA A 96 -0.94 14.58 14.03
CA ALA A 96 0.01 15.70 13.99
C ALA A 96 0.85 15.67 12.71
N ALA A 97 1.23 14.47 12.24
CA ALA A 97 2.10 14.29 11.09
C ALA A 97 1.37 13.88 9.80
N GLY A 98 0.06 13.59 9.85
CA GLY A 98 -0.70 13.06 8.71
C GLY A 98 -0.22 11.68 8.23
N CYS A 99 0.48 10.93 9.09
CA CYS A 99 1.11 9.66 8.76
C CYS A 99 0.27 8.48 9.26
N LEU A 100 0.41 7.32 8.63
CA LEU A 100 -0.13 6.06 9.17
C LEU A 100 0.92 5.37 10.04
N ILE A 101 0.48 4.79 11.15
CA ILE A 101 1.28 3.93 12.01
C ILE A 101 0.73 2.51 11.88
N LEU A 102 1.60 1.62 11.41
CA LEU A 102 1.34 0.21 11.24
C LEU A 102 1.96 -0.54 12.40
N THR A 103 1.23 -1.44 13.03
CA THR A 103 1.78 -2.35 14.04
C THR A 103 1.48 -3.78 13.64
N ALA A 104 2.47 -4.66 13.75
CA ALA A 104 2.32 -6.09 13.52
C ALA A 104 3.03 -6.90 14.58
N LYS A 105 2.45 -8.05 14.95
CA LYS A 105 3.00 -8.96 15.95
C LYS A 105 3.23 -10.33 15.33
N GLY A 106 4.49 -10.76 15.31
CA GLY A 106 4.88 -12.11 14.92
C GLY A 106 5.07 -12.98 16.15
N SER A 107 4.64 -14.24 16.07
CA SER A 107 4.79 -15.20 17.16
C SER A 107 5.29 -16.56 16.67
N LEU A 108 6.23 -17.14 17.41
CA LEU A 108 6.75 -18.49 17.20
C LEU A 108 6.77 -19.25 18.54
N GLY A 109 5.80 -20.15 18.73
CA GLY A 109 5.54 -20.76 20.03
C GLY A 109 5.12 -19.71 21.06
N SER A 110 5.81 -19.65 22.19
CA SER A 110 5.60 -18.64 23.24
C SER A 110 6.35 -17.33 23.01
N THR A 111 7.30 -17.29 22.06
CA THR A 111 8.09 -16.09 21.77
C THR A 111 7.32 -15.18 20.81
N GLN A 112 7.29 -13.88 21.12
CA GLN A 112 6.53 -12.90 20.37
C GLN A 112 7.36 -11.63 20.17
N LYS A 113 7.21 -10.99 19.00
CA LYS A 113 7.81 -9.70 18.67
C LYS A 113 6.80 -8.78 18.01
N THR A 114 6.86 -7.51 18.38
CA THR A 114 5.98 -6.47 17.85
C THR A 114 6.82 -5.42 17.14
N LEU A 115 6.53 -5.19 15.87
CA LEU A 115 7.14 -4.15 15.06
C LEU A 115 6.14 -3.05 14.79
N THR A 116 6.65 -1.84 14.61
CA THR A 116 5.86 -0.66 14.22
C THR A 116 6.57 0.10 13.11
N ALA A 117 5.81 0.49 12.09
CA ALA A 117 6.29 1.31 10.97
C ALA A 117 5.43 2.58 10.84
N LYS A 118 6.09 3.71 10.54
CA LYS A 118 5.42 4.98 10.24
C LYS A 118 5.52 5.26 8.74
N LEU A 119 4.37 5.43 8.09
CA LEU A 119 4.24 5.58 6.66
C LEU A 119 3.70 6.96 6.27
N ASN A 120 4.23 7.52 5.20
CA ASN A 120 3.62 8.64 4.48
C ASN A 120 3.22 8.19 3.07
N PHE A 121 2.05 8.64 2.61
CA PHE A 121 1.53 8.31 1.28
C PHE A 121 1.53 9.56 0.43
N LYS A 122 2.12 9.46 -0.75
CA LYS A 122 2.11 10.51 -1.77
C LYS A 122 1.62 9.93 -3.09
N PRO A 123 1.06 10.76 -3.98
CA PRO A 123 0.84 10.36 -5.37
C PRO A 123 2.15 9.87 -5.99
N ALA A 124 2.10 8.86 -6.87
CA ALA A 124 3.29 8.40 -7.56
C ALA A 124 3.85 9.49 -8.50
N GLU A 125 5.18 9.56 -8.60
CA GLU A 125 5.91 10.54 -9.44
C GLU A 125 5.53 10.46 -10.93
N ILE A 126 5.04 9.31 -11.38
CA ILE A 126 4.52 9.14 -12.75
C ILE A 126 3.40 10.14 -13.05
N ILE A 127 2.54 10.47 -12.09
CA ILE A 127 1.44 11.42 -12.29
C ILE A 127 1.99 12.82 -12.60
N GLU A 128 3.00 13.27 -11.85
CA GLU A 128 3.67 14.55 -12.08
C GLU A 128 4.47 14.55 -13.39
N THR A 129 5.06 13.42 -13.74
CA THR A 129 5.82 13.24 -14.98
C THR A 129 4.91 13.42 -16.20
N TYR A 130 3.75 12.75 -16.25
CA TYR A 130 2.78 12.92 -17.34
C TYR A 130 2.22 14.32 -17.38
N ASN A 131 1.93 14.90 -16.22
CA ASN A 131 1.49 16.27 -16.12
C ASN A 131 2.49 17.24 -16.78
N ASN A 132 3.78 17.11 -16.47
CA ASN A 132 4.82 17.95 -17.04
C ASN A 132 4.95 17.74 -18.56
N TYR A 133 4.78 16.51 -19.05
CA TYR A 133 4.76 16.24 -20.49
C TYR A 133 3.59 16.94 -21.17
N ILE A 134 2.36 16.79 -20.67
CA ILE A 134 1.18 17.41 -21.29
C ILE A 134 1.29 18.94 -21.28
N ILE A 135 1.74 19.54 -20.17
CA ILE A 135 1.94 21.00 -20.06
C ILE A 135 2.94 21.50 -21.09
N ALA A 136 3.99 20.73 -21.42
CA ALA A 136 4.98 21.12 -22.41
C ALA A 136 4.41 21.21 -23.85
N TYR A 137 3.28 20.56 -24.13
CA TYR A 137 2.57 20.65 -25.41
C TYR A 137 1.41 21.67 -25.40
N CYS A 138 1.10 22.27 -24.25
CA CYS A 138 0.04 23.26 -24.16
C CYS A 138 0.52 24.66 -24.58
N ASP A 139 -0.40 25.46 -25.13
CA ASP A 139 -0.18 26.89 -25.35
C ASP A 139 -0.23 27.70 -24.02
N GLU A 140 -0.06 29.03 -24.12
CA GLU A 140 -0.09 29.94 -22.95
C GLU A 140 -1.43 29.91 -22.19
N ASP A 141 -2.52 29.57 -22.89
CA ASP A 141 -3.87 29.44 -22.36
C ASP A 141 -4.17 28.02 -21.86
N LYS A 142 -3.15 27.15 -21.83
CA LYS A 142 -3.20 25.74 -21.42
C LYS A 142 -4.02 24.85 -22.35
N ASN A 143 -4.13 25.23 -23.61
CA ASN A 143 -4.81 24.42 -24.61
C ASN A 143 -3.83 23.51 -25.33
N LEU A 144 -4.23 22.25 -25.43
CA LEU A 144 -3.69 21.30 -26.39
C LEU A 144 -4.53 21.38 -27.67
N THR A 145 -3.88 21.54 -28.81
CA THR A 145 -4.53 21.69 -30.14
C THR A 145 -4.07 20.65 -31.15
N GLU A 146 -3.06 19.85 -30.81
CA GLU A 146 -2.54 18.76 -31.62
C GLU A 146 -2.61 17.43 -30.87
N ASN A 147 -2.68 16.32 -31.61
CA ASN A 147 -2.58 14.99 -31.01
C ASN A 147 -1.19 14.83 -30.37
N ILE A 148 -1.14 14.21 -29.20
CA ILE A 148 0.13 13.86 -28.56
C ILE A 148 0.21 12.37 -28.33
N ALA A 149 1.39 11.83 -28.58
CA ALA A 149 1.77 10.48 -28.20
C ALA A 149 2.70 10.55 -26.99
N LEU A 150 2.30 9.86 -25.93
CA LEU A 150 3.03 9.69 -24.68
C LEU A 150 3.47 8.22 -24.60
N SER A 151 4.41 7.92 -23.71
CA SER A 151 4.63 6.52 -23.36
C SER A 151 3.37 6.00 -22.67
N PRO A 152 2.88 4.78 -22.93
CA PRO A 152 1.69 4.28 -22.26
C PRO A 152 2.00 4.02 -20.77
N PRO A 153 1.16 4.51 -19.84
CA PRO A 153 1.26 4.14 -18.45
C PRO A 153 0.76 2.71 -18.32
N LEU A 154 1.67 1.74 -18.39
CA LEU A 154 1.32 0.32 -18.34
C LEU A 154 0.64 0.01 -17.00
N ILE A 155 -0.63 -0.32 -17.06
CA ILE A 155 -1.33 -1.03 -15.99
C ILE A 155 -0.89 -2.48 -16.13
N ASN A 156 0.00 -2.91 -15.24
CA ASN A 156 0.51 -4.28 -15.33
C ASN A 156 -0.65 -5.28 -15.11
N ASP A 157 -0.57 -6.44 -15.75
CA ASP A 157 -1.65 -7.44 -15.67
C ASP A 157 -1.85 -7.98 -14.24
N GLU A 158 -0.81 -7.90 -13.40
CA GLU A 158 -0.89 -8.25 -11.98
C GLU A 158 -1.87 -7.31 -11.24
N ASP A 159 -1.77 -6.00 -11.47
CA ASP A 159 -2.62 -4.96 -10.88
C ASP A 159 -4.07 -5.11 -11.33
N LYS A 160 -4.31 -5.54 -12.58
CA LYS A 160 -5.67 -5.82 -13.08
C LYS A 160 -6.39 -6.85 -12.22
N SER A 161 -5.69 -7.93 -11.85
CA SER A 161 -6.24 -8.95 -10.96
C SER A 161 -6.48 -8.44 -9.53
N VAL A 162 -5.60 -7.54 -9.06
CA VAL A 162 -5.70 -6.92 -7.75
C VAL A 162 -6.90 -5.98 -7.67
N PHE A 163 -7.20 -5.23 -8.73
CA PHE A 163 -8.31 -4.28 -8.77
C PHE A 163 -9.67 -4.95 -8.58
N LYS A 164 -9.91 -6.08 -9.26
CA LYS A 164 -11.15 -6.85 -9.05
C LYS A 164 -11.26 -7.35 -7.60
N THR A 165 -10.19 -7.94 -7.07
CA THR A 165 -10.14 -8.40 -5.67
C THR A 165 -10.32 -7.24 -4.67
N LEU A 166 -9.81 -6.05 -5.01
CA LEU A 166 -9.97 -4.85 -4.19
C LEU A 166 -11.43 -4.36 -4.22
N ALA A 167 -12.07 -4.30 -5.39
CA ALA A 167 -13.48 -3.97 -5.53
C ALA A 167 -14.36 -4.91 -4.70
N GLU A 168 -14.14 -6.23 -4.78
CA GLU A 168 -14.89 -7.24 -4.01
C GLU A 168 -14.83 -7.00 -2.50
N SER A 169 -13.71 -6.47 -1.99
CA SER A 169 -13.55 -6.14 -0.58
C SER A 169 -14.40 -4.97 -0.09
N TYR A 170 -14.90 -4.13 -1.01
CA TYR A 170 -15.85 -3.06 -0.72
C TYR A 170 -17.31 -3.55 -0.74
N GLY A 171 -17.57 -4.76 -1.25
CA GLY A 171 -18.89 -5.40 -1.26
C GLY A 171 -19.41 -5.71 -2.67
N SER A 172 -20.50 -6.47 -2.75
CA SER A 172 -21.04 -6.97 -4.03
C SER A 172 -21.51 -5.88 -5.00
N GLY A 173 -21.75 -4.65 -4.53
CA GLY A 173 -22.11 -3.51 -5.38
C GLY A 173 -20.93 -2.84 -6.10
N HIS A 174 -19.72 -3.32 -5.86
CA HIS A 174 -18.49 -2.76 -6.42
C HIS A 174 -17.95 -3.56 -7.62
N CYS A 175 -18.47 -4.76 -7.87
CA CYS A 175 -18.15 -5.53 -9.07
C CYS A 175 -19.41 -5.65 -9.92
N LEU A 176 -19.40 -5.06 -11.11
CA LEU A 176 -20.53 -5.02 -12.02
C LEU A 176 -20.12 -5.63 -13.36
N THR A 177 -21.05 -6.29 -14.03
CA THR A 177 -20.82 -6.88 -15.36
C THR A 177 -21.78 -6.27 -16.36
N GLY A 178 -21.30 -6.08 -17.60
CA GLY A 178 -22.03 -5.39 -18.66
C GLY A 178 -21.80 -3.88 -18.62
N ASP A 179 -22.46 -3.18 -19.53
CA ASP A 179 -22.30 -1.74 -19.68
C ASP A 179 -23.08 -0.99 -18.59
N ILE A 180 -22.42 -0.05 -17.92
CA ILE A 180 -22.95 0.66 -16.75
C ILE A 180 -23.05 2.15 -17.02
N ILE A 181 -24.19 2.73 -16.66
CA ILE A 181 -24.41 4.18 -16.68
C ILE A 181 -24.33 4.75 -15.26
N PHE A 182 -23.41 5.67 -15.02
CA PHE A 182 -23.29 6.49 -13.81
C PHE A 182 -23.80 7.91 -14.07
N ASP A 183 -25.05 8.16 -13.71
CA ASP A 183 -25.65 9.49 -13.69
C ASP A 183 -25.38 10.21 -12.35
N SER A 184 -25.76 11.49 -12.26
CA SER A 184 -25.64 12.29 -11.04
C SER A 184 -26.24 11.61 -9.80
N SER A 185 -27.28 10.79 -9.93
CA SER A 185 -27.92 10.13 -8.78
C SER A 185 -27.06 9.01 -8.21
N LYS A 186 -26.40 8.24 -9.08
CA LYS A 186 -25.47 7.16 -8.70
C LYS A 186 -24.11 7.68 -8.25
N LEU A 187 -23.74 8.89 -8.66
CA LEU A 187 -22.49 9.54 -8.31
C LEU A 187 -22.50 10.24 -6.93
N GLN A 188 -23.57 10.09 -6.15
CA GLN A 188 -23.65 10.62 -4.80
C GLN A 188 -23.04 9.66 -3.78
N ASN A 189 -22.16 10.19 -2.93
CA ASN A 189 -21.49 9.45 -1.84
C ASN A 189 -20.66 8.26 -2.30
N MET A 190 -20.02 8.38 -3.47
CA MET A 190 -19.13 7.38 -4.02
C MET A 190 -17.93 7.17 -3.08
N ARG A 191 -17.64 5.91 -2.74
CA ARG A 191 -16.48 5.54 -1.91
C ARG A 191 -15.89 4.23 -2.40
N GLY A 192 -14.57 4.11 -2.34
CA GLY A 192 -13.89 2.85 -2.65
C GLY A 192 -13.57 2.68 -4.13
N LEU A 193 -13.56 1.45 -4.61
CA LEU A 193 -13.23 1.11 -5.99
C LEU A 193 -14.39 0.33 -6.62
N TYR A 194 -14.78 0.70 -7.82
CA TYR A 194 -15.79 0.03 -8.63
C TYR A 194 -15.11 -0.58 -9.84
N PHE A 195 -15.30 -1.88 -10.05
CA PHE A 195 -14.77 -2.64 -11.17
C PHE A 195 -15.93 -3.07 -12.08
N ILE A 196 -15.89 -2.64 -13.34
CA ILE A 196 -16.93 -2.85 -14.34
C ILE A 196 -16.35 -3.71 -15.45
N GLU A 197 -16.88 -4.92 -15.60
CA GLU A 197 -16.62 -5.81 -16.74
C GLU A 197 -17.50 -5.41 -17.93
N GLY A 198 -17.15 -4.30 -18.57
CA GLY A 198 -17.90 -3.69 -19.67
C GLY A 198 -17.49 -2.25 -19.89
N ASN A 199 -18.31 -1.51 -20.64
CA ASN A 199 -18.14 -0.09 -20.85
C ASN A 199 -18.81 0.73 -19.73
N VAL A 200 -18.36 1.96 -19.55
CA VAL A 200 -18.96 2.90 -18.61
C VAL A 200 -19.39 4.16 -19.34
N SER A 201 -20.65 4.58 -19.19
CA SER A 201 -21.08 5.93 -19.54
C SER A 201 -21.26 6.74 -18.26
N ILE A 202 -20.62 7.90 -18.17
CA ILE A 202 -20.60 8.69 -16.95
C ILE A 202 -20.79 10.18 -17.24
N GLY A 203 -21.46 10.87 -16.33
CA GLY A 203 -21.60 12.32 -16.40
C GLY A 203 -22.47 12.89 -15.28
N GLY A 204 -22.37 14.20 -15.05
CA GLY A 204 -23.11 14.92 -14.03
C GLY A 204 -22.27 15.34 -12.84
N SER A 205 -22.90 15.53 -11.68
CA SER A 205 -22.21 15.92 -10.46
C SER A 205 -21.91 14.73 -9.56
N TYR A 206 -20.69 14.65 -9.05
CA TYR A 206 -20.29 13.60 -8.12
C TYR A 206 -19.90 14.14 -6.74
N ARG A 207 -20.02 13.27 -5.73
CA ARG A 207 -19.58 13.53 -4.36
C ARG A 207 -18.93 12.28 -3.77
N GLY A 208 -17.80 12.46 -3.10
CA GLY A 208 -17.04 11.39 -2.48
C GLY A 208 -15.70 11.15 -3.18
N VAL A 209 -15.01 10.10 -2.74
CA VAL A 209 -13.68 9.75 -3.27
C VAL A 209 -13.69 8.28 -3.63
N ALA A 210 -13.63 8.02 -4.93
CA ALA A 210 -13.73 6.68 -5.49
C ALA A 210 -12.95 6.56 -6.79
N THR A 211 -12.77 5.31 -7.21
CA THR A 211 -12.23 4.95 -8.52
C THR A 211 -13.22 4.08 -9.26
N ILE A 212 -13.43 4.36 -10.54
CA ILE A 212 -14.20 3.53 -11.45
C ILE A 212 -13.22 2.94 -12.47
N ILE A 213 -13.19 1.62 -12.56
CA ILE A 213 -12.35 0.85 -13.46
C ILE A 213 -13.26 0.14 -14.46
N ALA A 214 -13.04 0.37 -15.75
CA ALA A 214 -13.76 -0.30 -16.83
C ALA A 214 -12.80 -1.20 -17.63
N THR A 215 -13.22 -2.43 -17.92
CA THR A 215 -12.47 -3.30 -18.84
C THR A 215 -12.63 -2.87 -20.30
N GLY A 216 -13.72 -2.15 -20.61
CA GLY A 216 -13.98 -1.53 -21.91
C GLY A 216 -13.70 -0.03 -21.89
N ASP A 217 -14.39 0.70 -22.75
CA ASP A 217 -14.27 2.16 -22.86
C ASP A 217 -15.02 2.89 -21.74
N ILE A 218 -14.57 4.10 -21.42
CA ILE A 218 -15.30 5.05 -20.59
C ILE A 218 -15.74 6.23 -21.45
N TYR A 219 -17.04 6.49 -21.50
CA TYR A 219 -17.66 7.59 -22.23
C TYR A 219 -18.11 8.68 -21.25
N ILE A 220 -17.51 9.86 -21.34
CA ILE A 220 -17.91 11.04 -20.59
C ILE A 220 -18.85 11.86 -21.46
N ASN A 221 -20.15 11.58 -21.32
CA ASN A 221 -21.20 12.09 -22.22
C ASN A 221 -21.78 13.43 -21.79
N THR A 222 -21.47 13.88 -20.58
CA THR A 222 -21.79 15.21 -20.06
C THR A 222 -20.67 15.67 -19.12
N SER A 223 -20.65 16.96 -18.76
CA SER A 223 -19.70 17.48 -17.77
C SER A 223 -19.72 16.66 -16.49
N LEU A 224 -18.53 16.24 -16.03
CA LEU A 224 -18.32 15.45 -14.84
C LEU A 224 -17.67 16.33 -13.77
N ILE A 225 -18.48 16.93 -12.92
CA ILE A 225 -18.04 17.99 -12.00
C ILE A 225 -18.23 17.58 -10.53
N THR A 226 -17.42 18.17 -9.66
CA THR A 226 -17.61 18.09 -8.21
C THR A 226 -17.91 19.49 -7.66
N ALA A 227 -18.74 19.56 -6.63
CA ALA A 227 -19.02 20.80 -5.91
C ALA A 227 -17.78 21.36 -5.17
N SER A 228 -16.81 20.51 -4.86
CA SER A 228 -15.54 20.92 -4.25
C SER A 228 -14.41 19.96 -4.66
N LEU A 229 -13.28 20.52 -5.06
CA LEU A 229 -12.04 19.78 -5.34
C LEU A 229 -11.40 19.23 -4.05
N THR A 230 -11.75 19.81 -2.89
CA THR A 230 -11.28 19.36 -1.60
C THR A 230 -12.24 18.33 -1.01
N GLY A 231 -11.76 17.11 -0.78
CA GLY A 231 -12.53 16.03 -0.17
C GLY A 231 -13.43 15.25 -1.14
N ASN A 232 -13.44 15.60 -2.42
CA ASN A 232 -14.02 14.77 -3.48
C ASN A 232 -12.96 14.52 -4.54
N SER A 233 -12.90 13.29 -5.07
CA SER A 233 -11.97 12.93 -6.14
C SER A 233 -12.45 11.66 -6.81
N LEU A 234 -12.67 11.73 -8.11
CA LEU A 234 -13.04 10.58 -8.91
C LEU A 234 -11.88 10.25 -9.84
N ALA A 235 -11.39 9.01 -9.74
CA ALA A 235 -10.47 8.46 -10.72
C ALA A 235 -11.25 7.56 -11.70
N LEU A 236 -11.00 7.73 -12.98
CA LEU A 236 -11.55 6.93 -14.07
C LEU A 236 -10.40 6.20 -14.72
N LEU A 237 -10.45 4.88 -14.71
CA LEU A 237 -9.41 4.02 -15.25
C LEU A 237 -10.01 3.08 -16.29
N SER A 238 -9.52 3.16 -17.52
CA SER A 238 -9.98 2.37 -18.66
C SER A 238 -8.86 1.46 -19.15
N TYR A 239 -9.14 0.17 -19.30
CA TYR A 239 -8.24 -0.75 -20.00
C TYR A 239 -8.26 -0.55 -21.53
N SER A 240 -9.11 0.35 -22.02
CA SER A 240 -9.13 0.76 -23.42
C SER A 240 -9.07 2.29 -23.50
N ASN A 241 -10.10 2.95 -24.02
CA ASN A 241 -10.12 4.40 -24.23
C ASN A 241 -10.97 5.13 -23.19
N ILE A 242 -10.70 6.42 -23.04
CA ILE A 242 -11.62 7.38 -22.42
C ILE A 242 -12.06 8.37 -23.51
N ASN A 243 -13.36 8.42 -23.78
CA ASN A 243 -13.94 9.26 -24.82
C ASN A 243 -14.68 10.45 -24.18
N LEU A 244 -14.28 11.67 -24.53
CA LEU A 244 -14.96 12.91 -24.14
C LEU A 244 -15.91 13.30 -25.28
N GLU A 245 -17.18 12.90 -25.15
CA GLU A 245 -18.18 12.95 -26.23
C GLU A 245 -19.39 13.81 -25.82
N LEU A 246 -19.43 15.09 -26.21
CA LEU A 246 -20.54 16.00 -25.93
C LEU A 246 -20.94 16.78 -27.18
N SER A 247 -22.17 16.63 -27.66
CA SER A 247 -22.57 17.14 -28.98
C SER A 247 -22.63 18.67 -29.10
N ASP A 248 -22.86 19.42 -28.02
CA ASP A 248 -23.36 20.79 -28.15
C ASP A 248 -22.70 21.86 -27.24
N SER A 249 -21.75 21.49 -26.37
CA SER A 249 -21.10 22.45 -25.45
C SER A 249 -19.73 21.98 -24.93
N GLU A 250 -18.95 22.91 -24.38
CA GLU A 250 -17.68 22.60 -23.70
C GLU A 250 -17.90 21.56 -22.58
N THR A 251 -17.13 20.46 -22.63
CA THR A 251 -17.16 19.41 -21.59
C THR A 251 -16.23 19.78 -20.44
N VAL A 252 -16.74 19.90 -19.21
CA VAL A 252 -15.86 20.11 -18.05
C VAL A 252 -15.73 18.82 -17.25
N VAL A 253 -14.50 18.35 -17.05
CA VAL A 253 -14.18 17.11 -16.33
C VAL A 253 -13.27 17.41 -15.15
N ASN A 254 -13.78 17.21 -13.94
CA ASN A 254 -13.01 17.30 -12.70
C ASN A 254 -12.66 15.88 -12.22
N ALA A 255 -11.63 15.25 -12.77
CA ALA A 255 -11.30 13.85 -12.46
C ALA A 255 -9.83 13.52 -12.74
N VAL A 256 -9.34 12.43 -12.16
CA VAL A 256 -8.12 11.77 -12.62
C VAL A 256 -8.49 10.79 -13.72
N LEU A 257 -7.95 10.95 -14.92
CA LEU A 257 -8.21 10.11 -16.08
C LEU A 257 -7.00 9.23 -16.35
N TRP A 258 -7.21 7.92 -16.42
CA TRP A 258 -6.17 6.95 -16.75
C TRP A 258 -6.68 5.99 -17.84
N SER A 259 -6.09 6.04 -19.03
CA SER A 259 -6.35 5.10 -20.13
C SER A 259 -5.11 4.28 -20.42
N GLU A 260 -5.27 2.98 -20.73
CA GLU A 260 -4.17 2.18 -21.29
C GLU A 260 -3.85 2.57 -22.73
N ASP A 261 -4.87 2.91 -23.52
CA ASP A 261 -4.75 3.21 -24.95
C ASP A 261 -4.74 4.73 -25.18
N SER A 262 -5.92 5.35 -25.37
CA SER A 262 -6.02 6.76 -25.70
C SER A 262 -7.15 7.49 -24.97
N ILE A 263 -6.97 8.81 -24.81
CA ILE A 263 -8.06 9.73 -24.50
C ILE A 263 -8.47 10.42 -25.79
N LYS A 264 -9.72 10.23 -26.20
CA LYS A 264 -10.30 10.82 -27.41
C LYS A 264 -11.15 12.01 -27.05
N VAL A 265 -10.83 13.16 -27.60
CA VAL A 265 -11.54 14.42 -27.37
C VAL A 265 -12.32 14.75 -28.62
N SER A 266 -13.63 14.49 -28.59
CA SER A 266 -14.49 14.69 -29.77
C SER A 266 -15.06 16.11 -29.86
N ASN A 267 -14.94 16.91 -28.80
CA ASN A 267 -15.38 18.30 -28.72
C ASN A 267 -14.46 19.09 -27.79
N ASP A 268 -14.48 20.42 -27.90
CA ASP A 268 -13.76 21.30 -26.99
C ASP A 268 -14.07 20.93 -25.53
N SER A 269 -13.02 20.62 -24.79
CA SER A 269 -13.12 20.04 -23.45
C SER A 269 -12.13 20.70 -22.51
N ARG A 270 -12.50 20.77 -21.23
CA ARG A 270 -11.64 21.21 -20.14
C ARG A 270 -11.51 20.10 -19.11
N VAL A 271 -10.28 19.67 -18.86
CA VAL A 271 -9.95 18.67 -17.84
C VAL A 271 -9.20 19.35 -16.69
N ILE A 272 -9.80 19.30 -15.49
CA ILE A 272 -9.21 19.75 -14.23
C ILE A 272 -8.89 18.49 -13.41
N GLY A 273 -7.62 18.11 -13.33
CA GLY A 273 -7.24 16.86 -12.69
C GLY A 273 -5.87 16.35 -13.10
N ALA A 274 -5.77 15.08 -13.44
CA ALA A 274 -4.56 14.49 -13.98
C ALA A 274 -4.92 13.54 -15.13
N VAL A 275 -4.03 13.41 -16.10
CA VAL A 275 -4.23 12.57 -17.28
C VAL A 275 -3.03 11.63 -17.42
N LEU A 276 -3.31 10.34 -17.48
CA LEU A 276 -2.35 9.27 -17.72
C LEU A 276 -2.87 8.46 -18.92
N THR A 277 -2.20 8.54 -20.06
CA THR A 277 -2.66 7.85 -21.28
C THR A 277 -1.50 7.61 -22.24
N GLY A 278 -1.63 6.64 -23.14
CA GLY A 278 -0.70 6.47 -24.26
C GLY A 278 -0.85 7.63 -25.24
N ASP A 279 -2.05 7.86 -25.75
CA ASP A 279 -2.31 8.95 -26.70
C ASP A 279 -3.39 9.91 -26.21
N ILE A 280 -3.31 11.17 -26.61
CA ILE A 280 -4.43 12.12 -26.58
C ILE A 280 -4.76 12.48 -28.03
N LEU A 281 -5.96 12.11 -28.46
CA LEU A 281 -6.45 12.29 -29.82
C LEU A 281 -7.54 13.37 -29.82
N LEU A 282 -7.25 14.53 -30.42
CA LEU A 282 -8.13 15.70 -30.37
C LEU A 282 -9.13 15.80 -31.52
N ASN A 283 -8.95 15.04 -32.60
CA ASN A 283 -9.87 15.04 -33.76
C ASN A 283 -10.22 16.45 -34.31
N GLY A 284 -9.28 17.40 -34.21
CA GLY A 284 -9.49 18.80 -34.63
C GLY A 284 -10.11 19.73 -33.58
N ASN A 285 -10.32 19.23 -32.36
CA ASN A 285 -10.82 19.99 -31.21
C ASN A 285 -9.69 20.45 -30.29
N LYS A 286 -10.08 21.15 -29.22
CA LYS A 286 -9.17 21.66 -28.21
C LYS A 286 -9.38 20.98 -26.85
N LEU A 287 -8.28 20.67 -26.16
CA LEU A 287 -8.31 20.25 -24.76
C LEU A 287 -7.65 21.30 -23.87
N ASN A 288 -8.43 22.00 -23.05
CA ASN A 288 -7.90 22.86 -21.99
C ASN A 288 -7.53 22.00 -20.77
N TYR A 289 -6.23 21.87 -20.49
CA TYR A 289 -5.75 21.00 -19.43
C TYR A 289 -5.25 21.80 -18.22
N GLN A 290 -5.73 21.44 -17.03
CA GLN A 290 -5.31 22.04 -15.78
C GLN A 290 -5.04 20.95 -14.73
N PHE A 291 -3.77 20.85 -14.31
CA PHE A 291 -3.42 19.97 -13.21
C PHE A 291 -4.14 20.35 -11.92
N SER A 292 -4.69 19.36 -11.21
CA SER A 292 -5.24 19.55 -9.87
C SER A 292 -4.62 18.59 -8.86
N GLY A 293 -3.63 19.08 -8.12
CA GLY A 293 -3.07 18.37 -6.98
C GLY A 293 -4.10 18.08 -5.88
N GLU A 294 -5.16 18.90 -5.76
CA GLU A 294 -6.22 18.69 -4.76
C GLU A 294 -6.98 17.39 -4.98
N LEU A 295 -7.28 17.04 -6.25
CA LEU A 295 -7.94 15.78 -6.61
C LEU A 295 -6.99 14.59 -6.45
N VAL A 296 -5.75 14.74 -6.90
CA VAL A 296 -4.73 13.68 -6.86
C VAL A 296 -4.32 13.34 -5.43
N ASN A 297 -4.16 14.34 -4.56
CA ASN A 297 -3.77 14.16 -3.15
C ASN A 297 -4.87 13.51 -2.28
N GLN A 298 -6.11 13.39 -2.77
CA GLN A 298 -7.13 12.59 -2.09
C GLN A 298 -6.85 11.07 -2.15
N LEU A 299 -5.97 10.65 -3.07
CA LEU A 299 -5.55 9.25 -3.28
C LEU A 299 -6.74 8.28 -3.37
N PRO A 300 -7.64 8.44 -4.36
CA PRO A 300 -8.68 7.45 -4.60
C PRO A 300 -8.05 6.05 -4.84
N PRO A 301 -8.69 4.96 -4.36
CA PRO A 301 -8.08 3.63 -4.36
C PRO A 301 -7.69 3.15 -5.77
N GLY A 302 -6.60 2.40 -5.91
CA GLY A 302 -6.13 1.88 -7.19
C GLY A 302 -5.33 2.86 -8.04
N LEU A 303 -5.26 4.15 -7.68
CA LEU A 303 -4.24 5.04 -8.25
C LEU A 303 -2.84 4.65 -7.76
N PRO A 304 -1.79 4.90 -8.57
CA PRO A 304 -0.44 4.57 -8.17
C PRO A 304 0.00 5.54 -7.07
N VAL A 305 0.48 4.99 -5.97
CA VAL A 305 0.97 5.74 -4.81
C VAL A 305 2.40 5.36 -4.49
N TYR A 306 3.16 6.33 -4.01
CA TYR A 306 4.45 6.10 -3.38
C TYR A 306 4.30 6.06 -1.87
N VAL A 307 4.99 5.12 -1.23
CA VAL A 307 4.94 4.95 0.23
C VAL A 307 6.33 5.14 0.81
N ASP A 308 6.47 6.20 1.59
CA ASP A 308 7.68 6.50 2.35
C ASP A 308 7.62 5.83 3.73
N ILE A 309 8.56 4.93 4.02
CA ILE A 309 8.78 4.43 5.39
C ILE A 309 9.64 5.45 6.12
N ILE A 310 9.01 6.28 6.97
CA ILE A 310 9.70 7.34 7.73
C ILE A 310 10.53 6.74 8.86
N TYR A 311 9.97 5.71 9.49
CA TYR A 311 10.56 5.11 10.69
C TYR A 311 10.11 3.66 10.86
N TRP A 312 11.03 2.83 11.34
CA TRP A 312 10.80 1.42 11.67
C TRP A 312 11.38 1.16 13.07
N LYS A 313 10.60 0.51 13.94
CA LYS A 313 10.99 0.22 15.32
C LYS A 313 10.47 -1.12 15.82
N GLU A 314 11.33 -1.81 16.55
CA GLU A 314 10.95 -2.88 17.45
C GLU A 314 10.54 -2.32 18.83
N LEU A 315 9.31 -2.63 19.28
CA LEU A 315 8.75 -1.98 20.48
C LEU A 315 9.44 -2.42 21.79
N TYR A 316 10.08 -3.60 21.80
CA TYR A 316 10.83 -4.14 22.93
C TYR A 316 12.09 -4.88 22.45
N PRO A 317 13.29 -4.26 22.51
CA PRO A 317 14.53 -5.00 22.32
C PRO A 317 14.62 -6.12 23.36
N VAL A 318 15.06 -7.32 22.97
CA VAL A 318 15.35 -8.38 23.95
C VAL A 318 16.54 -7.89 24.78
N PHE A 319 16.34 -7.67 26.07
CA PHE A 319 17.43 -7.61 27.06
C PHE A 319 17.37 -8.85 27.91
#